data_AF-H6QJN7-F1
#
_entry.id   AF-H6QJN7-F1
#
_cell.length_a   1.000
_cell.length_b   1.000
_cell.length_c   1.000
_cell.angle_alpha   90.00
_cell.angle_beta   90.00
_cell.angle_gamma   90.00
#
_symmetry.space_group_name_H-M   'P 1'
#
loop_
_entity.id
_entity.type
_entity.pdbx_description
1 polymer ?
#
loop_
_entity_poly.entity_id
_entity_poly.type
_entity_poly.pdbx_seq_one_letter_code
_entity_poly.pdbx_strand_id
1 'polypeptide(L)'
;MDKYIANLPTKISNQTDSKYWTYDIGCSTNVSLHWKHTNWLKIFNFFKEDPRAKVNFATKYVNPKLLNFNPENKIRIRFSLMPARMREILEPKTSPIIERIKAVNIFIEAGYEVHLNFAPIIAYEGWLTPNMQSYLKI
;
A
#
# COMPACT_ATOMS: atom_id res chain seq x y z
N MET A 1 14.95 -5.05 -15.89
CA MET A 1 14.87 -4.30 -14.63
C MET A 1 16.22 -4.33 -13.91
N ASP A 2 16.87 -5.49 -13.83
CA ASP A 2 18.20 -5.67 -13.18
C ASP A 2 19.27 -4.70 -13.67
N LYS A 3 19.47 -4.63 -14.99
CA LYS A 3 20.45 -3.71 -15.60
C LYS A 3 20.16 -2.24 -15.29
N TYR A 4 18.90 -1.88 -15.11
CA TYR A 4 18.53 -0.50 -14.76
C TYR A 4 18.87 -0.22 -13.29
N ILE A 5 18.45 -1.10 -12.36
CA ILE A 5 18.70 -0.93 -10.93
C ILE A 5 20.21 -0.92 -10.64
N ALA A 6 20.99 -1.78 -11.32
CA ALA A 6 22.44 -1.85 -11.18
C ALA A 6 23.13 -0.51 -11.53
N ASN A 7 22.58 0.24 -12.49
CA ASN A 7 23.15 1.50 -12.97
C ASN A 7 22.64 2.75 -12.24
N LEU A 8 21.75 2.61 -11.24
CA LEU A 8 21.33 3.74 -10.43
C LEU A 8 22.51 4.30 -9.62
N PRO A 9 22.49 5.58 -9.24
CA PRO A 9 23.44 6.10 -8.27
C PRO A 9 23.21 5.48 -6.88
N THR A 10 24.17 5.67 -5.98
CA THR A 10 24.01 5.35 -4.57
C THR A 10 22.75 6.03 -4.03
N LYS A 11 21.89 5.27 -3.34
CA LYS A 11 20.65 5.81 -2.81
C LYS A 11 20.95 6.85 -1.74
N ILE A 12 20.47 8.07 -1.94
CA ILE A 12 20.45 9.13 -0.93
C ILE A 12 19.07 9.09 -0.26
N SER A 13 19.03 9.20 1.07
CA SER A 13 17.79 9.20 1.85
C SER A 13 16.83 10.30 1.36
N ASN A 14 15.54 9.98 1.23
CA ASN A 14 14.49 10.91 0.83
C ASN A 14 13.14 10.51 1.42
N GLN A 15 12.08 11.25 1.07
CA GLN A 15 10.73 11.02 1.59
C GLN A 15 10.18 9.62 1.30
N THR A 16 10.62 8.96 0.22
CA THR A 16 10.05 7.67 -0.18
C THR A 16 10.67 6.52 0.57
N ASP A 17 11.99 6.51 0.80
CA ASP A 17 12.70 5.50 1.57
C ASP A 17 14.14 5.95 1.87
N SER A 18 14.69 5.57 3.03
CA SER A 18 16.06 5.95 3.40
C SER A 18 17.13 5.06 2.75
N LYS A 19 16.79 3.82 2.35
CA LYS A 19 17.75 2.77 1.97
C LYS A 19 17.55 2.24 0.55
N TYR A 20 16.32 2.15 0.07
CA TYR A 20 15.99 1.46 -1.19
C TYR A 20 15.39 2.41 -2.23
N TRP A 21 15.64 2.13 -3.51
CA TRP A 21 14.87 2.71 -4.60
C TRP A 21 13.47 2.07 -4.61
N THR A 22 12.44 2.89 -4.39
CA THR A 22 11.06 2.42 -4.31
C THR A 22 10.37 2.46 -5.66
N TYR A 23 9.75 1.36 -6.05
CA TYR A 23 8.98 1.22 -7.28
C TYR A 23 7.51 1.05 -6.99
N ASP A 24 6.66 1.78 -7.71
CA ASP A 24 5.22 1.61 -7.66
C ASP A 24 4.76 0.55 -8.64
N ILE A 25 3.96 -0.39 -8.15
CA ILE A 25 3.23 -1.37 -8.98
C ILE A 25 1.73 -1.24 -8.74
N GLY A 26 0.93 -1.75 -9.66
CA GLY A 26 -0.51 -1.65 -9.53
C GLY A 26 -1.05 -0.23 -9.76
N CYS A 27 -0.36 0.58 -10.56
CA CYS A 27 -0.84 1.92 -10.90
C CYS A 27 -2.10 1.88 -11.78
N SER A 28 -2.23 0.84 -12.61
CA SER A 28 -3.38 0.62 -13.51
C SER A 28 -4.18 -0.63 -13.16
N THR A 29 -3.87 -1.27 -12.03
CA THR A 29 -4.54 -2.51 -11.56
C THR A 29 -4.42 -2.60 -10.04
N ASN A 30 -5.36 -3.23 -9.35
CA ASN A 30 -5.23 -3.46 -7.91
C ASN A 30 -4.61 -4.83 -7.60
N VAL A 31 -3.41 -4.84 -7.00
CA VAL A 31 -2.66 -6.07 -6.65
C VAL A 31 -3.50 -7.04 -5.80
N SER A 32 -4.17 -6.54 -4.77
CA SER A 32 -5.00 -7.36 -3.88
C SER A 32 -6.22 -7.96 -4.60
N LEU A 33 -6.92 -7.16 -5.40
CA LEU A 33 -8.12 -7.57 -6.13
C LEU A 33 -7.79 -8.59 -7.23
N HIS A 34 -6.72 -8.33 -7.99
CA HIS A 34 -6.31 -9.15 -9.12
C HIS A 34 -5.27 -10.21 -8.75
N TRP A 35 -5.20 -10.58 -7.47
CA TRP A 35 -4.23 -11.55 -6.96
C TRP A 35 -4.24 -12.87 -7.75
N LYS A 36 -5.43 -13.31 -8.21
CA LYS A 36 -5.60 -14.57 -8.96
C LYS A 36 -5.22 -14.49 -10.44
N HIS A 37 -5.04 -13.29 -10.99
CA HIS A 37 -4.87 -13.09 -12.44
C HIS A 37 -3.43 -12.78 -12.87
N THR A 38 -2.53 -12.58 -11.91
CA THR A 38 -1.14 -12.20 -12.18
C THR A 38 -0.25 -12.91 -11.17
N ASN A 39 0.92 -13.35 -11.62
CA ASN A 39 1.93 -13.95 -10.74
C ASN A 39 2.66 -12.85 -9.95
N TRP A 40 1.98 -12.27 -8.98
CA TRP A 40 2.53 -11.24 -8.10
C TRP A 40 3.69 -11.75 -7.24
N LEU A 41 3.71 -13.05 -6.90
CA LEU A 41 4.81 -13.65 -6.15
C LEU A 41 6.13 -13.57 -6.92
N LYS A 42 6.12 -13.76 -8.23
CA LYS A 42 7.31 -13.56 -9.07
C LYS A 42 7.83 -12.12 -8.97
N ILE A 43 6.92 -11.14 -9.00
CA ILE A 43 7.27 -9.71 -8.89
C ILE A 43 7.79 -9.41 -7.48
N PHE A 44 7.14 -9.92 -6.43
CA PHE A 44 7.56 -9.69 -5.05
C PHE A 44 8.93 -10.32 -4.76
N ASN A 45 9.17 -11.55 -5.20
CA ASN A 45 10.48 -12.20 -5.03
C ASN A 45 11.59 -11.40 -5.71
N PHE A 46 11.36 -10.90 -6.91
CA PHE A 46 12.32 -10.02 -7.60
C PHE A 46 12.75 -8.84 -6.72
N PHE A 47 11.81 -8.11 -6.13
CA PHE A 47 12.13 -6.95 -5.28
C PHE A 47 12.66 -7.35 -3.90
N LYS A 48 12.26 -8.50 -3.37
CA LYS A 48 12.78 -9.03 -2.11
C LYS A 48 14.27 -9.35 -2.22
N GLU A 49 14.66 -10.00 -3.32
CA GLU A 49 16.03 -10.47 -3.58
C GLU A 49 16.97 -9.35 -4.04
N ASP A 50 16.45 -8.29 -4.67
CA ASP A 50 17.30 -7.18 -5.11
C ASP A 50 17.84 -6.36 -3.91
N PRO A 51 19.16 -6.13 -3.78
CA PRO A 51 19.74 -5.45 -2.62
C PRO A 51 19.41 -3.94 -2.54
N ARG A 52 18.93 -3.34 -3.62
CA ARG A 52 18.80 -1.88 -3.79
C ARG A 52 17.37 -1.42 -4.04
N ALA A 53 16.46 -2.31 -4.41
CA ALA A 53 15.09 -1.95 -4.75
C ALA A 53 14.08 -2.36 -3.67
N LYS A 54 12.96 -1.66 -3.59
CA LYS A 54 11.79 -1.99 -2.76
C LYS A 54 10.57 -1.77 -3.63
N VAL A 55 9.55 -2.60 -3.49
CA VAL A 55 8.28 -2.35 -4.18
C VAL A 55 7.23 -1.86 -3.22
N ASN A 56 6.35 -1.01 -3.72
CA ASN A 56 5.21 -0.54 -2.99
C ASN A 56 3.96 -0.49 -3.87
N PHE A 57 2.79 -0.69 -3.26
CA PHE A 57 1.51 -0.59 -3.95
C PHE A 57 0.41 -0.13 -3.01
N ALA A 58 -0.58 0.57 -3.55
CA ALA A 58 -1.77 0.98 -2.80
C ALA A 58 -2.93 0.00 -3.00
N THR A 59 -3.74 -0.20 -1.98
CA THR A 59 -4.93 -1.05 -2.08
C THR A 59 -6.10 -0.58 -1.25
N LYS A 60 -7.31 -0.88 -1.74
CA LYS A 60 -8.59 -0.71 -1.07
C LYS A 60 -9.16 -2.05 -0.56
N TYR A 61 -8.41 -3.13 -0.72
CA TYR A 61 -8.82 -4.50 -0.37
C TYR A 61 -7.85 -5.11 0.63
N VAL A 62 -8.39 -5.72 1.68
CA VAL A 62 -7.65 -6.59 2.60
C VAL A 62 -7.62 -7.99 1.98
N ASN A 63 -6.41 -8.48 1.65
CA ASN A 63 -6.23 -9.78 1.02
C ASN A 63 -5.36 -10.69 1.92
N PRO A 64 -5.97 -11.61 2.69
CA PRO A 64 -5.24 -12.51 3.58
C PRO A 64 -4.20 -13.40 2.87
N LYS A 65 -4.33 -13.64 1.56
CA LYS A 65 -3.38 -14.46 0.81
C LYS A 65 -1.97 -13.86 0.77
N LEU A 66 -1.86 -12.54 0.95
CA LEU A 66 -0.57 -11.85 1.06
C LEU A 66 0.20 -12.27 2.32
N LEU A 67 -0.50 -12.68 3.39
CA LEU A 67 0.14 -13.11 4.64
C LEU A 67 0.91 -14.43 4.50
N ASN A 68 0.72 -15.16 3.40
CA ASN A 68 1.47 -16.38 3.10
C ASN A 68 2.85 -16.10 2.48
N PHE A 69 3.24 -14.84 2.34
CA PHE A 69 4.52 -14.41 1.79
C PHE A 69 5.31 -13.66 2.86
N ASN A 70 6.59 -13.99 3.05
CA ASN A 70 7.50 -13.20 3.90
C ASN A 70 8.18 -12.11 3.04
N PRO A 71 7.84 -10.83 3.23
CA PRO A 71 8.37 -9.73 2.43
C PRO A 71 9.70 -9.16 2.92
N GLU A 72 10.18 -9.52 4.12
CA GLU A 72 11.45 -9.01 4.69
C GLU A 72 11.59 -7.47 4.65
N ASN A 73 10.50 -6.73 4.91
CA ASN A 73 10.41 -5.26 4.75
C ASN A 73 10.67 -4.72 3.32
N LYS A 74 10.72 -5.57 2.29
CA LYS A 74 10.99 -5.22 0.87
C LYS A 74 9.73 -4.98 0.06
N ILE A 75 8.57 -5.27 0.63
CA ILE A 75 7.25 -5.00 0.06
C ILE A 75 6.52 -4.04 0.98
N ARG A 76 6.12 -2.88 0.46
CA ARG A 76 5.31 -1.89 1.17
C ARG A 76 3.87 -1.92 0.69
N ILE A 77 2.92 -2.05 1.60
CA ILE A 77 1.50 -1.96 1.31
C ILE A 77 0.97 -0.64 1.83
N ARG A 78 0.23 0.09 0.99
CA ARG A 78 -0.43 1.33 1.36
C ARG A 78 -1.94 1.14 1.39
N PHE A 79 -2.53 1.10 2.57
CA PHE A 79 -4.00 0.98 2.68
C PHE A 79 -4.64 2.34 2.42
N SER A 80 -5.48 2.41 1.38
CA SER A 80 -6.24 3.62 1.08
C SER A 80 -7.31 3.84 2.14
N LEU A 81 -7.31 5.01 2.77
CA LEU A 81 -8.30 5.40 3.78
C LEU A 81 -9.05 6.67 3.37
N MET A 82 -10.30 6.72 3.79
CA MET A 82 -11.18 7.89 3.72
C MET A 82 -12.29 7.71 4.77
N PRO A 83 -13.12 8.73 5.05
CA PRO A 83 -14.28 8.57 5.93
C PRO A 83 -15.21 7.44 5.46
N ALA A 84 -15.72 6.63 6.40
CA ALA A 84 -16.49 5.42 6.08
C ALA A 84 -17.71 5.69 5.18
N ARG A 85 -18.45 6.77 5.44
CA ARG A 85 -19.58 7.22 4.62
C ARG A 85 -19.16 7.53 3.17
N MET A 86 -18.00 8.17 2.98
CA MET A 86 -17.49 8.48 1.64
C MET A 86 -17.10 7.21 0.90
N ARG A 87 -16.49 6.24 1.59
CA ARG A 87 -16.15 4.93 1.01
C ARG A 87 -17.40 4.22 0.51
N GLU A 88 -18.50 4.24 1.26
CA GLU A 88 -19.76 3.60 0.87
C GLU A 88 -20.34 4.17 -0.42
N ILE A 89 -20.16 5.47 -0.64
CA ILE A 89 -20.66 6.17 -1.84
C ILE A 89 -19.72 5.97 -3.02
N LEU A 90 -18.41 6.18 -2.82
CA LEU A 90 -17.43 6.32 -3.92
C LEU A 90 -16.66 5.03 -4.23
N GLU A 91 -16.55 4.11 -3.27
CA GLU A 91 -15.80 2.87 -3.41
C GLU A 91 -16.66 1.65 -3.02
N PRO A 92 -17.87 1.49 -3.60
CA PRO A 92 -18.70 0.33 -3.29
C PRO A 92 -17.93 -0.96 -3.65
N LYS A 93 -18.16 -2.03 -2.87
CA LYS A 93 -17.54 -3.36 -3.07
C LYS A 93 -16.03 -3.44 -2.80
N THR A 94 -15.47 -2.47 -2.10
CA THR A 94 -14.12 -2.54 -1.52
C THR A 94 -14.19 -2.92 -0.03
N SER A 95 -13.06 -3.33 0.57
CA SER A 95 -13.04 -3.64 2.00
C SER A 95 -13.47 -2.43 2.84
N PRO A 96 -14.31 -2.60 3.87
CA PRO A 96 -14.66 -1.56 4.83
C PRO A 96 -13.43 -0.87 5.43
N ILE A 97 -13.54 0.43 5.72
CA ILE A 97 -12.45 1.22 6.32
C ILE A 97 -11.93 0.59 7.61
N ILE A 98 -12.82 0.07 8.47
CA ILE A 98 -12.44 -0.59 9.71
C ILE A 98 -11.60 -1.86 9.48
N GLU A 99 -11.87 -2.62 8.41
CA GLU A 99 -11.05 -3.79 8.07
C GLU A 99 -9.67 -3.37 7.57
N ARG A 100 -9.59 -2.29 6.77
CA ARG A 100 -8.31 -1.73 6.31
C ARG A 100 -7.44 -1.27 7.49
N ILE A 101 -8.04 -0.64 8.50
CA ILE A 101 -7.34 -0.23 9.74
C ILE A 101 -6.87 -1.45 10.54
N LYS A 102 -7.74 -2.45 10.75
CA LYS A 102 -7.36 -3.69 11.46
C LYS A 102 -6.25 -4.45 10.76
N ALA A 103 -6.19 -4.39 9.43
CA ALA A 103 -5.14 -5.03 8.66
C ALA A 103 -3.75 -4.42 8.89
N VAL A 104 -3.64 -3.17 9.38
CA VAL A 104 -2.34 -2.50 9.55
C VAL A 104 -1.39 -3.32 10.42
N ASN A 105 -1.79 -3.64 11.65
CA ASN A 105 -0.93 -4.37 12.59
C ASN A 105 -0.65 -5.79 12.09
N ILE A 106 -1.66 -6.48 11.54
CA ILE A 106 -1.53 -7.84 11.00
C ILE A 106 -0.45 -7.89 9.91
N PHE A 107 -0.42 -6.90 9.01
CA PHE A 107 0.55 -6.87 7.92
C PHE A 107 1.93 -6.41 8.38
N ILE A 108 2.03 -5.51 9.37
CA ILE A 108 3.30 -5.16 10.02
C ILE A 108 3.92 -6.40 10.67
N GLU A 109 3.14 -7.16 11.43
CA GLU A 109 3.58 -8.41 12.08
C GLU A 109 4.01 -9.47 11.06
N ALA A 110 3.38 -9.51 9.89
CA ALA A 110 3.77 -10.37 8.78
C ALA A 110 5.04 -9.89 8.02
N GLY A 111 5.65 -8.78 8.45
CA GLY A 111 6.92 -8.26 7.91
C GLY A 111 6.79 -7.23 6.80
N TYR A 112 5.57 -6.83 6.43
CA TYR A 112 5.36 -5.76 5.46
C TYR A 112 5.67 -4.39 6.06
N GLU A 113 6.19 -3.49 5.23
CA GLU A 113 6.12 -2.07 5.57
C GLU A 113 4.71 -1.55 5.25
N VAL A 114 3.99 -1.01 6.24
CA VAL A 114 2.60 -0.56 6.03
C VAL A 114 2.52 0.96 6.13
N HIS A 115 1.98 1.60 5.11
CA HIS A 115 1.65 3.03 5.12
C HIS A 115 0.13 3.23 4.96
N LEU A 116 -0.35 4.42 5.32
CA LEU A 116 -1.72 4.84 5.06
C LEU A 116 -1.73 5.82 3.88
N ASN A 117 -2.69 5.64 2.98
CA ASN A 117 -2.86 6.50 1.82
C ASN A 117 -4.21 7.22 1.89
N PHE A 118 -4.21 8.49 2.28
CA PHE A 118 -5.42 9.31 2.34
C PHE A 118 -5.76 9.87 0.95
N ALA A 119 -6.40 9.04 0.12
CA ALA A 119 -6.72 9.39 -1.25
C ALA A 119 -8.01 8.69 -1.74
N PRO A 120 -8.88 9.42 -2.47
CA PRO A 120 -8.84 10.86 -2.68
C PRO A 120 -9.14 11.64 -1.38
N ILE A 121 -8.58 12.85 -1.28
CA ILE A 121 -9.12 13.87 -0.37
C ILE A 121 -10.35 14.47 -1.07
N ILE A 122 -11.51 14.35 -0.45
CA ILE A 122 -12.80 14.74 -1.03
C ILE A 122 -13.29 15.99 -0.32
N ALA A 123 -13.35 17.11 -1.03
CA ALA A 123 -13.97 18.33 -0.55
C ALA A 123 -15.46 18.32 -0.91
N TYR A 124 -16.33 18.44 0.10
CA TYR A 124 -17.78 18.53 -0.06
C TYR A 124 -18.40 19.33 1.09
N GLU A 125 -19.63 19.78 0.96
CA GLU A 125 -20.29 20.55 2.01
C GLU A 125 -20.27 19.80 3.36
N GLY A 126 -19.77 20.46 4.41
CA GLY A 126 -19.64 19.86 5.74
C GLY A 126 -18.38 19.03 5.97
N TRP A 127 -17.43 18.93 5.02
CA TRP A 127 -16.24 18.08 5.16
C TRP A 127 -15.29 18.45 6.32
N LEU A 128 -15.32 19.71 6.75
CA LEU A 128 -14.53 20.22 7.89
C LEU A 128 -15.25 20.05 9.24
N THR A 129 -16.47 19.51 9.28
CA THR A 129 -17.19 19.35 10.54
C THR A 129 -16.47 18.35 11.47
N PRO A 130 -16.49 18.57 12.81
CA PRO A 130 -15.69 17.77 13.76
C PRO A 130 -15.92 16.26 13.69
N ASN A 131 -17.13 15.83 13.35
CA ASN A 131 -17.51 14.42 13.24
C ASN A 131 -16.78 13.67 12.11
N MET A 132 -16.19 14.38 11.15
CA MET A 132 -15.33 13.79 10.11
C MET A 132 -13.83 13.88 10.40
N GLN A 133 -13.41 14.77 11.30
CA GLN A 133 -11.99 14.99 11.60
C GLN A 133 -11.38 13.88 12.47
N SER A 134 -12.19 13.00 13.06
CA SER A 134 -11.73 11.91 13.94
C SER A 134 -10.78 10.92 13.25
N TYR A 135 -10.70 10.91 11.92
CA TYR A 135 -9.81 10.04 11.15
C TYR A 135 -8.40 10.58 10.93
N LEU A 136 -8.14 11.86 11.21
CA LEU A 136 -6.82 12.49 11.07
C LEU A 136 -6.01 12.50 12.39
N LYS A 137 -6.53 11.89 13.45
CA LYS A 137 -5.89 11.78 14.78
C LYS A 137 -5.36 10.37 15.09
N ILE A 138 -5.08 9.57 14.06
CA ILE A 138 -4.47 8.23 14.19
C ILE A 138 -2.95 8.39 14.30
#